data_AF-A0AAJ8KY16-F1
#
_entry.id   AF-A0AAJ8KY16-F1
#
_cell.length_a   1.000
_cell.length_b   1.000
_cell.length_c   1.000
_cell.angle_alpha   90.00
_cell.angle_beta   90.00
_cell.angle_gamma   90.00
#
_symmetry.space_group_name_H-M   'P 1'
#
loop_
_entity.id
_entity.type
_entity.pdbx_description
1 polymer ?
#
loop_
_entity_poly.entity_id
_entity_poly.type
_entity_poly.pdbx_seq_one_letter_code
_entity_poly.pdbx_strand_id
1 'polypeptide(L)'
;MQPALIDTKFPEDAGEGARGFSQIKFELAQLCQRVLFFSLRVDDPDFQEAMDLYAALINFHRLIPYKYQCRTALIACASVWSDSQSAMQESPELFKRDIHLTYQQFFLAVVISETVVNLLRPYFLRAMIDSPNDPSRSMYGNAFLAVVERCNVLIQLASGIGATYPSSSARHWWFWHHAFNSAICMGTLILKSPSCGLGPTALALIDRVISMFTQLRQIRPSRRTAQNLQWLVGVRSRATQRLAQSSLTIEGIDDSEDRDIAFLGWKTRFIERAGQNQTAVSISAPEKKSGAELHLNDSQDNSSFEASAQFASQAGLTSVPYFTPPQDAAIGSALTTDQLLLDFWEPFVIPQDQGTSQELSTSDWWQQLFELPPGS
;
A
#
# COMPACT_ATOMS: atom_id res chain seq x y z
N MET A 1 -3.77 17.47 20.85
CA MET A 1 -2.94 18.58 20.32
C MET A 1 -3.85 19.42 19.44
N GLN A 2 -4.13 20.69 19.80
CA GLN A 2 -5.03 21.53 19.01
C GLN A 2 -4.39 21.87 17.64
N PRO A 3 -5.12 21.82 16.51
CA PRO A 3 -4.58 22.06 15.17
C PRO A 3 -4.11 23.50 14.89
N ALA A 4 -4.22 24.41 15.86
CA ALA A 4 -4.05 25.84 15.64
C ALA A 4 -2.59 26.33 15.77
N LEU A 5 -1.62 25.46 16.05
CA LEU A 5 -0.25 25.86 16.37
C LEU A 5 0.77 25.33 15.33
N ILE A 6 0.59 25.69 14.07
CA ILE A 6 1.68 25.67 13.09
C ILE A 6 2.16 27.12 12.94
N ASP A 7 3.14 27.49 13.76
CA ASP A 7 3.71 28.86 13.89
C ASP A 7 4.82 29.15 12.87
N THR A 8 4.84 28.44 11.74
CA THR A 8 5.84 28.66 10.68
C THR A 8 5.23 29.49 9.56
N LYS A 9 5.75 30.72 9.40
CA LYS A 9 5.42 31.60 8.28
C LYS A 9 5.76 30.88 6.96
N PHE A 10 4.81 30.90 6.01
CA PHE A 10 4.96 30.26 4.71
C PHE A 10 6.16 30.81 3.93
N PRO A 11 6.92 29.98 3.18
CA PRO A 11 7.82 30.49 2.17
C PRO A 11 7.00 31.23 1.11
N GLU A 12 7.22 32.53 0.97
CA GLU A 12 6.73 33.29 -0.18
C GLU A 12 7.53 32.77 -1.38
N ASP A 13 7.01 31.74 -2.07
CA ASP A 13 7.64 31.22 -3.29
C ASP A 13 7.77 32.41 -4.26
N ALA A 14 9.01 32.81 -4.51
CA ALA A 14 9.35 33.99 -5.30
C ALA A 14 8.95 33.75 -6.77
N GLY A 15 7.76 34.23 -7.16
CA GLY A 15 7.33 34.32 -8.55
C GLY A 15 5.83 34.13 -8.76
N GLU A 16 5.15 35.24 -9.11
CA GLU A 16 3.90 35.31 -9.87
C GLU A 16 2.79 34.28 -9.57
N GLY A 17 2.03 34.50 -8.50
CA GLY A 17 0.59 34.18 -8.38
C GLY A 17 0.12 32.71 -8.50
N ALA A 18 0.97 31.76 -8.88
CA ALA A 18 0.62 30.35 -9.08
C ALA A 18 0.98 29.51 -7.85
N ARG A 19 0.12 28.54 -7.51
CA ARG A 19 0.32 27.60 -6.38
C ARG A 19 1.66 26.88 -6.53
N GLY A 20 2.63 27.23 -5.69
CA GLY A 20 3.97 26.65 -5.69
C GLY A 20 4.02 25.26 -5.03
N PHE A 21 5.13 24.55 -5.21
CA PHE A 21 5.29 23.19 -4.66
C PHE A 21 5.13 23.16 -3.14
N SER A 22 5.72 24.13 -2.43
CA SER A 22 5.65 24.23 -0.96
C SER A 22 4.21 24.38 -0.50
N GLN A 23 3.43 25.19 -1.22
CA GLN A 23 2.00 25.40 -0.96
C GLN A 23 1.18 24.13 -1.14
N ILE A 24 1.37 23.45 -2.28
CA ILE A 24 0.68 22.19 -2.57
C ILE A 24 1.04 21.13 -1.51
N LYS A 25 2.32 21.00 -1.16
CA LYS A 25 2.79 20.05 -0.15
C LYS A 25 2.16 20.30 1.22
N PHE A 26 2.00 21.56 1.62
CA PHE A 26 1.37 21.90 2.89
C PHE A 26 -0.11 21.56 2.92
N GLU A 27 -0.86 21.94 1.88
CA GLU A 27 -2.29 21.62 1.79
C GLU A 27 -2.52 20.11 1.77
N LEU A 28 -1.64 19.35 1.08
CA LEU A 28 -1.64 17.89 1.13
C LEU A 28 -1.39 17.38 2.55
N ALA A 29 -0.41 17.95 3.27
CA ALA A 29 -0.14 17.56 4.65
C ALA A 29 -1.34 17.80 5.58
N GLN A 30 -2.12 18.87 5.37
CA GLN A 30 -3.36 19.10 6.12
C GLN A 30 -4.42 18.02 5.84
N LEU A 31 -4.54 17.55 4.59
CA LEU A 31 -5.41 16.42 4.25
C LEU A 31 -4.91 15.13 4.88
N CYS A 32 -3.60 14.84 4.81
CA CYS A 32 -2.99 13.69 5.47
C CYS A 32 -3.23 13.71 6.98
N GLN A 33 -3.14 14.89 7.62
CA GLN A 33 -3.42 15.06 9.04
C GLN A 33 -4.88 14.73 9.39
N ARG A 34 -5.84 15.15 8.54
CA ARG A 34 -7.26 14.79 8.74
C ARG A 34 -7.48 13.28 8.65
N VAL A 35 -6.84 12.62 7.69
CA VAL A 35 -6.87 11.16 7.55
C VAL A 35 -6.24 10.48 8.77
N LEU A 36 -5.08 10.96 9.22
CA LEU A 36 -4.42 10.43 10.42
C LEU A 36 -5.33 10.55 11.65
N PHE A 37 -5.95 11.71 11.87
CA PHE A 37 -6.87 11.87 13.00
C PHE A 37 -8.10 10.99 12.88
N PHE A 38 -8.61 10.77 11.66
CA PHE A 38 -9.69 9.81 11.43
C PHE A 38 -9.26 8.38 11.81
N SER A 39 -8.06 7.95 11.39
CA SER A 39 -7.53 6.62 11.71
C SER A 39 -7.17 6.42 13.18
N LEU A 40 -6.93 7.49 13.94
CA LEU A 40 -6.61 7.44 15.37
C LEU A 40 -7.84 7.53 16.29
N ARG A 41 -9.06 7.57 15.73
CA ARG A 41 -10.29 7.55 16.54
C ARG A 41 -10.47 6.20 17.20
N VAL A 42 -11.04 6.21 18.41
CA VAL A 42 -11.32 5.01 19.20
C VAL A 42 -12.66 4.38 18.80
N ASP A 43 -13.60 5.19 18.32
CA ASP A 43 -14.92 4.73 17.87
C ASP A 43 -14.86 4.10 16.48
N ASP A 44 -15.80 3.20 16.18
CA ASP A 44 -15.94 2.60 14.84
C ASP A 44 -16.13 3.70 13.79
N PRO A 45 -15.16 3.92 12.89
CA PRO A 45 -15.22 5.01 11.94
C PRO A 45 -16.36 4.78 10.93
N ASP A 46 -17.14 5.84 10.67
CA ASP A 46 -18.18 5.79 9.64
C ASP A 46 -17.54 5.62 8.26
N PHE A 47 -18.01 4.62 7.51
CA PHE A 47 -17.53 4.35 6.17
C PHE A 47 -17.81 5.54 5.23
N GLN A 48 -18.93 6.24 5.41
CA GLN A 48 -19.24 7.40 4.58
C GLN A 48 -18.22 8.53 4.80
N GLU A 49 -17.82 8.80 6.04
CA GLU A 49 -16.79 9.79 6.34
C GLU A 49 -15.42 9.41 5.73
N ALA A 50 -15.06 8.12 5.72
CA ALA A 50 -13.86 7.65 5.03
C ALA A 50 -13.94 7.92 3.51
N MET A 51 -15.10 7.67 2.90
CA MET A 51 -15.31 7.92 1.47
C MET A 51 -15.32 9.41 1.13
N ASP A 52 -15.78 10.28 2.04
CA ASP A 52 -15.74 11.73 1.89
C ASP A 52 -14.29 12.25 1.94
N LEU A 53 -13.45 11.71 2.84
CA LEU A 53 -12.02 12.00 2.89
C LEU A 53 -11.29 11.50 1.64
N TYR A 54 -11.65 10.31 1.14
CA TYR A 54 -11.15 9.79 -0.12
C TYR A 54 -11.51 10.73 -1.28
N ALA A 55 -12.78 11.15 -1.39
CA ALA A 55 -13.21 12.10 -2.41
C ALA A 55 -12.47 13.44 -2.33
N ALA A 56 -12.18 13.93 -1.12
CA ALA A 56 -11.38 15.13 -0.91
C ALA A 56 -9.94 14.98 -1.44
N LEU A 57 -9.29 13.82 -1.24
CA LEU A 57 -7.96 13.53 -1.80
C LEU A 57 -7.97 13.47 -3.33
N ILE A 58 -9.00 12.87 -3.93
CA ILE A 58 -9.15 12.82 -5.39
C ILE A 58 -9.34 14.23 -5.96
N ASN A 59 -10.22 15.02 -5.33
CA ASN A 59 -10.44 16.40 -5.75
C ASN A 59 -9.15 17.24 -5.62
N PHE A 60 -8.41 17.06 -4.52
CA PHE A 60 -7.11 17.71 -4.35
C PHE A 60 -6.13 17.37 -5.47
N HIS A 61 -6.02 16.08 -5.86
CA HIS A 61 -5.15 15.65 -6.95
C HIS A 61 -5.50 16.33 -8.29
N ARG A 62 -6.81 16.46 -8.60
CA ARG A 62 -7.27 17.16 -9.81
C ARG A 62 -6.90 18.64 -9.81
N LEU A 63 -6.82 19.28 -8.63
CA LEU A 63 -6.48 20.68 -8.47
C LEU A 63 -4.97 20.95 -8.45
N ILE A 64 -4.12 19.92 -8.56
CA ILE A 64 -2.67 20.12 -8.69
C ILE A 64 -2.38 20.81 -10.03
N PRO A 65 -1.61 21.93 -10.03
CA PRO A 65 -1.24 22.60 -11.28
C PRO A 65 -0.51 21.66 -12.23
N TYR A 66 -0.76 21.81 -13.54
CA TYR A 66 -0.21 20.96 -14.61
C TYR A 66 1.28 20.65 -14.40
N LYS A 67 2.11 21.67 -14.12
CA LYS A 67 3.56 21.52 -13.88
C LYS A 67 3.91 20.43 -12.85
N TYR A 68 3.08 20.23 -11.83
CA TYR A 68 3.32 19.30 -10.72
C TYR A 68 2.55 17.97 -10.86
N GLN A 69 1.77 17.80 -11.94
CA GLN A 69 1.09 16.54 -12.21
C GLN A 69 2.08 15.45 -12.61
N CYS A 70 1.87 14.24 -12.09
CA CYS A 70 2.73 13.10 -12.38
C CYS A 70 2.10 12.19 -13.43
N ARG A 71 2.59 12.25 -14.68
CA ARG A 71 2.06 11.43 -15.78
C ARG A 71 1.98 9.94 -15.47
N THR A 72 3.00 9.39 -14.82
CA THR A 72 3.00 7.98 -14.41
C THR A 72 1.85 7.64 -13.47
N ALA A 73 1.50 8.55 -12.55
CA ALA A 73 0.40 8.34 -11.62
C ALA A 73 -0.97 8.46 -12.31
N LEU A 74 -1.14 9.45 -13.19
CA LEU A 74 -2.41 9.66 -13.91
C LEU A 74 -2.74 8.46 -14.80
N ILE A 75 -1.76 7.97 -15.57
CA ILE A 75 -1.94 6.79 -16.45
C ILE A 75 -2.28 5.54 -15.63
N ALA A 76 -1.72 5.39 -14.43
CA ALA A 76 -1.96 4.23 -13.57
C ALA A 76 -3.26 4.31 -12.75
N CYS A 77 -3.98 5.44 -12.81
CA CYS A 77 -5.17 5.73 -12.02
C CYS A 77 -6.41 5.90 -12.91
N ALA A 78 -6.87 4.78 -13.47
CA ALA A 78 -7.95 4.78 -14.44
C ALA A 78 -9.32 5.19 -13.89
N SER A 79 -9.54 5.05 -12.57
CA SER A 79 -10.77 5.49 -11.91
C SER A 79 -11.00 6.99 -12.04
N VAL A 80 -9.93 7.77 -12.21
CA VAL A 80 -9.97 9.22 -12.38
C VAL A 80 -9.72 9.60 -13.84
N TRP A 81 -8.77 8.94 -14.51
CA TRP A 81 -8.40 9.19 -15.91
C TRP A 81 -8.59 7.92 -16.74
N SER A 82 -9.78 7.79 -17.34
CA SER A 82 -10.21 6.56 -18.03
C SER A 82 -9.33 6.13 -19.21
N ASP A 83 -8.63 7.07 -19.83
CA ASP A 83 -7.80 6.82 -21.00
C ASP A 83 -6.39 7.40 -20.84
N SER A 84 -5.41 6.70 -21.41
CA SER A 84 -4.01 7.12 -21.34
C SER A 84 -3.76 8.46 -22.03
N GLN A 85 -4.58 8.84 -23.02
CA GLN A 85 -4.43 10.11 -23.73
C GLN A 85 -4.87 11.31 -22.89
N SER A 86 -6.01 11.24 -22.20
CA SER A 86 -6.44 12.29 -21.25
C SER A 86 -5.43 12.46 -20.13
N ALA A 87 -4.92 11.36 -19.57
CA ALA A 87 -3.84 11.39 -18.59
C ALA A 87 -2.59 12.12 -19.12
N MET A 88 -2.21 11.90 -20.38
CA MET A 88 -1.08 12.61 -21.02
C MET A 88 -1.37 14.09 -21.33
N GLN A 89 -2.62 14.47 -21.59
CA GLN A 89 -3.02 15.86 -21.82
C GLN A 89 -3.06 16.66 -20.52
N GLU A 90 -3.42 16.02 -19.40
CA GLU A 90 -3.50 16.66 -18.08
C GLU A 90 -2.18 16.62 -17.29
N SER A 91 -1.13 16.01 -17.84
CA SER A 91 0.19 15.96 -17.20
C SER A 91 1.35 16.26 -18.15
N PRO A 92 2.43 16.89 -17.65
CA PRO A 92 3.63 17.15 -18.43
C PRO A 92 4.34 15.85 -18.78
N GLU A 93 5.06 15.88 -19.90
CA GLU A 93 6.01 14.82 -20.20
C GLU A 93 7.14 14.82 -19.20
N LEU A 94 7.64 13.63 -18.86
CA LEU A 94 8.73 13.48 -17.92
C LEU A 94 9.99 14.17 -18.47
N PHE A 95 10.39 15.26 -17.82
CA PHE A 95 11.57 16.01 -18.22
C PHE A 95 12.81 15.51 -17.47
N LYS A 96 13.49 14.51 -18.06
CA LYS A 96 14.61 13.79 -17.42
C LYS A 96 15.75 14.69 -16.92
N ARG A 97 15.93 15.88 -17.48
CA ARG A 97 17.00 16.82 -17.07
C ARG A 97 16.69 17.57 -15.78
N ASP A 98 15.42 17.71 -15.42
CA ASP A 98 15.00 18.34 -14.16
C ASP A 98 14.60 17.27 -13.14
N ILE A 99 15.62 16.79 -12.44
CA ILE A 99 15.45 15.80 -11.37
C ILE A 99 14.59 16.35 -10.24
N HIS A 100 14.70 17.64 -9.91
CA HIS A 100 13.95 18.24 -8.81
C HIS A 100 12.45 18.24 -9.10
N LEU A 101 12.06 18.73 -10.28
CA LEU A 101 10.66 18.74 -10.69
C LEU A 101 10.09 17.33 -10.77
N THR A 102 10.84 16.38 -11.32
CA THR A 102 10.39 14.99 -11.41
C THR A 102 10.16 14.40 -10.01
N TYR A 103 11.06 14.65 -9.06
CA TYR A 103 10.87 14.20 -7.67
C TYR A 103 9.70 14.90 -6.98
N GLN A 104 9.44 16.18 -7.27
CA GLN A 104 8.28 16.90 -6.75
C GLN A 104 6.97 16.27 -7.23
N GLN A 105 6.86 16.01 -8.54
CA GLN A 105 5.69 15.36 -9.15
C GLN A 105 5.46 13.97 -8.54
N PHE A 106 6.51 13.14 -8.47
CA PHE A 106 6.43 11.79 -7.92
C PHE A 106 6.10 11.78 -6.43
N PHE A 107 6.68 12.72 -5.65
CA PHE A 107 6.42 12.83 -4.22
C PHE A 107 4.93 13.09 -3.93
N LEU A 108 4.33 14.08 -4.62
CA LEU A 108 2.91 14.39 -4.42
C LEU A 108 2.03 13.19 -4.76
N ALA A 109 2.31 12.51 -5.87
CA ALA A 109 1.54 11.33 -6.29
C ALA A 109 1.69 10.14 -5.33
N VAL A 110 2.88 9.91 -4.79
CA VAL A 110 3.13 8.88 -3.76
C VAL A 110 2.34 9.20 -2.50
N VAL A 111 2.46 10.41 -1.95
CA VAL A 111 1.80 10.80 -0.69
C VAL A 111 0.28 10.73 -0.83
N ILE A 112 -0.30 11.19 -1.94
CA ILE A 112 -1.74 11.06 -2.20
C ILE A 112 -2.15 9.57 -2.21
N SER A 113 -1.43 8.76 -2.99
CA SER A 113 -1.81 7.35 -3.18
C SER A 113 -1.65 6.53 -1.90
N GLU A 114 -0.58 6.75 -1.14
CA GLU A 114 -0.38 6.14 0.16
C GLU A 114 -1.46 6.57 1.15
N THR A 115 -1.80 7.87 1.19
CA THR A 115 -2.82 8.37 2.11
C THR A 115 -4.17 7.71 1.84
N VAL A 116 -4.52 7.50 0.56
CA VAL A 116 -5.72 6.73 0.19
C VAL A 116 -5.63 5.28 0.65
N VAL A 117 -4.49 4.61 0.43
CA VAL A 117 -4.30 3.23 0.89
C VAL A 117 -4.49 3.15 2.41
N ASN A 118 -3.83 4.00 3.18
CA ASN A 118 -3.91 4.00 4.65
C ASN A 118 -5.32 4.31 5.16
N LEU A 119 -6.03 5.24 4.51
CA LEU A 119 -7.42 5.57 4.84
C LEU A 119 -8.38 4.39 4.63
N LEU A 120 -8.23 3.70 3.50
CA LEU A 120 -9.20 2.70 3.04
C LEU A 120 -8.83 1.25 3.40
N ARG A 121 -7.63 1.02 3.94
CA ARG A 121 -7.10 -0.31 4.28
C ARG A 121 -8.01 -1.15 5.19
N PRO A 122 -8.63 -0.61 6.25
CA PRO A 122 -9.55 -1.39 7.08
C PRO A 122 -10.75 -1.92 6.29
N TYR A 123 -11.29 -1.10 5.39
CA TYR A 123 -12.43 -1.44 4.54
C TYR A 123 -12.05 -2.39 3.41
N PHE A 124 -10.85 -2.27 2.86
CA PHE A 124 -10.27 -3.25 1.93
C PHE A 124 -10.21 -4.65 2.56
N LEU A 125 -9.75 -4.75 3.81
CA LEU A 125 -9.77 -6.01 4.55
C LEU A 125 -11.19 -6.50 4.80
N ARG A 126 -12.07 -5.60 5.23
CA ARG A 126 -13.46 -5.93 5.54
C ARG A 126 -14.22 -6.45 4.31
N ALA A 127 -13.96 -5.87 3.13
CA ALA A 127 -14.52 -6.34 1.86
C ALA A 127 -14.20 -7.81 1.59
N MET A 128 -12.95 -8.24 1.87
CA MET A 128 -12.52 -9.63 1.68
C MET A 128 -13.09 -10.58 2.72
N ILE A 129 -13.38 -10.08 3.93
CA ILE A 129 -14.05 -10.87 4.98
C ILE A 129 -15.53 -11.04 4.65
N ASP A 130 -16.21 -9.97 4.23
CA ASP A 130 -17.65 -9.96 3.99
C ASP A 130 -18.03 -10.64 2.66
N SER A 131 -17.14 -10.61 1.67
CA SER A 131 -17.38 -11.22 0.35
C SER A 131 -16.09 -11.86 -0.20
N PRO A 132 -15.67 -13.03 0.33
CA PRO A 132 -14.37 -13.63 0.02
C PRO A 132 -14.23 -14.08 -1.44
N ASN A 133 -15.33 -14.40 -2.11
CA ASN A 133 -15.32 -14.79 -3.53
C ASN A 133 -15.11 -13.58 -4.46
N ASP A 134 -15.77 -12.46 -4.17
CA ASP A 134 -15.65 -11.23 -4.93
C ASP A 134 -15.80 -10.01 -3.99
N PRO A 135 -14.69 -9.51 -3.43
CA PRO A 135 -14.70 -8.38 -2.50
C PRO A 135 -15.29 -7.10 -3.08
N SER A 136 -15.26 -6.96 -4.41
CA SER A 136 -15.81 -5.79 -5.12
C SER A 136 -17.34 -5.67 -5.00
N ARG A 137 -18.03 -6.77 -4.66
CA ARG A 137 -19.48 -6.81 -4.45
C ARG A 137 -19.91 -6.53 -3.01
N SER A 138 -18.96 -6.45 -2.08
CA SER A 138 -19.27 -6.06 -0.70
C SER A 138 -19.73 -4.60 -0.62
N MET A 139 -20.34 -4.20 0.49
CA MET A 139 -20.62 -2.77 0.77
C MET A 139 -19.35 -1.90 0.76
N TYR A 140 -18.18 -2.50 0.93
CA TYR A 140 -16.87 -1.87 0.92
C TYR A 140 -16.14 -2.02 -0.43
N GLY A 141 -16.83 -2.50 -1.48
CA GLY A 141 -16.24 -2.81 -2.77
C GLY A 141 -15.50 -1.63 -3.41
N ASN A 142 -16.04 -0.41 -3.30
CA ASN A 142 -15.38 0.80 -3.79
C ASN A 142 -14.03 1.05 -3.10
N ALA A 143 -13.96 0.84 -1.78
CA ALA A 143 -12.73 0.99 -1.02
C ALA A 143 -11.72 -0.10 -1.39
N PHE A 144 -12.20 -1.33 -1.59
CA PHE A 144 -11.37 -2.43 -2.08
C PHE A 144 -10.70 -2.12 -3.43
N LEU A 145 -11.49 -1.69 -4.42
CA LEU A 145 -11.00 -1.33 -5.74
C LEU A 145 -10.05 -0.12 -5.69
N ALA A 146 -10.37 0.89 -4.89
CA ALA A 146 -9.51 2.06 -4.71
C ALA A 146 -8.14 1.68 -4.12
N VAL A 147 -8.08 0.77 -3.13
CA VAL A 147 -6.80 0.30 -2.58
C VAL A 147 -6.00 -0.47 -3.63
N VAL A 148 -6.64 -1.37 -4.38
CA VAL A 148 -5.95 -2.14 -5.45
C VAL A 148 -5.35 -1.19 -6.50
N GLU A 149 -6.13 -0.21 -6.96
CA GLU A 149 -5.64 0.78 -7.91
C GLU A 149 -4.45 1.58 -7.35
N ARG A 150 -4.56 2.09 -6.12
CA ARG A 150 -3.49 2.91 -5.52
C ARG A 150 -2.23 2.12 -5.25
N CYS A 151 -2.35 0.84 -4.92
CA CYS A 151 -1.20 -0.06 -4.88
C CYS A 151 -0.53 -0.20 -6.26
N ASN A 152 -1.29 -0.35 -7.35
CA ASN A 152 -0.71 -0.31 -8.70
C ASN A 152 -0.02 1.03 -8.97
N VAL A 153 -0.66 2.16 -8.68
CA VAL A 153 -0.06 3.51 -8.86
C VAL A 153 1.29 3.62 -8.14
N LEU A 154 1.39 3.19 -6.88
CA LEU A 154 2.63 3.21 -6.11
C LEU A 154 3.72 2.32 -6.73
N ILE A 155 3.36 1.14 -7.24
CA ILE A 155 4.29 0.24 -7.95
C ILE A 155 4.76 0.88 -9.26
N GLN A 156 3.87 1.49 -10.04
CA GLN A 156 4.25 2.19 -11.28
C GLN A 156 5.15 3.39 -11.00
N LEU A 157 4.88 4.18 -9.95
CA LEU A 157 5.73 5.30 -9.53
C LEU A 157 7.13 4.83 -9.14
N ALA A 158 7.24 3.80 -8.30
CA ALA A 158 8.54 3.27 -7.89
C ALA A 158 9.30 2.65 -9.08
N SER A 159 8.59 1.96 -9.99
CA SER A 159 9.19 1.43 -11.22
C SER A 159 9.66 2.54 -12.16
N GLY A 160 8.85 3.59 -12.35
CA GLY A 160 9.14 4.71 -13.22
C GLY A 160 10.32 5.54 -12.74
N ILE A 161 10.39 5.86 -11.43
CA ILE A 161 11.52 6.60 -10.87
C ILE A 161 12.80 5.77 -10.88
N GLY A 162 12.69 4.46 -10.62
CA GLY A 162 13.80 3.50 -10.69
C GLY A 162 14.40 3.38 -12.08
N ALA A 163 13.57 3.36 -13.12
CA ALA A 163 14.02 3.34 -14.51
C ALA A 163 14.59 4.70 -14.97
N THR A 164 14.05 5.80 -14.44
CA THR A 164 14.45 7.16 -14.83
C THR A 164 15.76 7.58 -14.17
N TYR A 165 15.93 7.34 -12.87
CA TYR A 165 17.09 7.77 -12.10
C TYR A 165 17.67 6.67 -11.18
N PRO A 166 18.13 5.52 -11.71
CA PRO A 166 18.44 4.32 -10.92
C PRO A 166 19.32 4.58 -9.68
N SER A 167 20.44 5.30 -9.87
CA SER A 167 21.39 5.60 -8.78
C SER A 167 20.83 6.60 -7.76
N SER A 168 20.03 7.57 -8.22
CA SER A 168 19.43 8.56 -7.32
C SER A 168 18.28 7.96 -6.53
N SER A 169 17.35 7.26 -7.20
CA SER A 169 16.18 6.66 -6.56
C SER A 169 16.55 5.56 -5.58
N ALA A 170 17.66 4.84 -5.79
CA ALA A 170 18.15 3.84 -4.85
C ALA A 170 18.48 4.41 -3.45
N ARG A 171 18.71 5.72 -3.33
CA ARG A 171 18.97 6.41 -2.05
C ARG A 171 17.70 6.84 -1.32
N HIS A 172 16.56 6.86 -2.02
CA HIS A 172 15.29 7.34 -1.50
C HIS A 172 14.41 6.15 -1.13
N TRP A 173 14.49 5.73 0.12
CA TRP A 173 13.87 4.48 0.60
C TRP A 173 12.34 4.46 0.48
N TRP A 174 11.67 5.61 0.52
CA TRP A 174 10.20 5.72 0.53
C TRP A 174 9.56 5.05 -0.68
N PHE A 175 10.11 5.22 -1.89
CA PHE A 175 9.53 4.63 -3.11
C PHE A 175 9.45 3.10 -3.00
N TRP A 176 10.54 2.51 -2.51
CA TRP A 176 10.68 1.07 -2.37
C TRP A 176 9.83 0.55 -1.22
N HIS A 177 9.69 1.32 -0.14
CA HIS A 177 8.81 0.97 0.97
C HIS A 177 7.34 0.92 0.55
N HIS A 178 6.82 1.94 -0.13
CA HIS A 178 5.41 1.92 -0.55
C HIS A 178 5.15 0.88 -1.64
N ALA A 179 6.11 0.61 -2.54
CA ALA A 179 6.00 -0.49 -3.50
C ALA A 179 5.98 -1.86 -2.82
N PHE A 180 6.84 -2.06 -1.81
CA PHE A 180 6.81 -3.26 -0.98
C PHE A 180 5.45 -3.42 -0.29
N ASN A 181 4.98 -2.41 0.45
CA ASN A 181 3.67 -2.44 1.13
C ASN A 181 2.51 -2.73 0.16
N SER A 182 2.59 -2.19 -1.06
CA SER A 182 1.60 -2.44 -2.11
C SER A 182 1.58 -3.90 -2.56
N ALA A 183 2.75 -4.53 -2.74
CA ALA A 183 2.82 -5.96 -3.02
C ALA A 183 2.23 -6.81 -1.87
N ILE A 184 2.23 -6.30 -0.64
CA ILE A 184 1.70 -7.04 0.51
C ILE A 184 0.19 -6.99 0.53
N CYS A 185 -0.38 -5.83 0.18
CA CYS A 185 -1.81 -5.70 -0.05
C CYS A 185 -2.26 -6.63 -1.20
N MET A 186 -1.46 -6.76 -2.26
CA MET A 186 -1.73 -7.70 -3.35
C MET A 186 -1.63 -9.17 -2.91
N GLY A 187 -0.60 -9.54 -2.16
CA GLY A 187 -0.46 -10.90 -1.62
C GLY A 187 -1.60 -11.24 -0.67
N THR A 188 -1.96 -10.28 0.19
CA THR A 188 -3.12 -10.35 1.06
C THR A 188 -4.41 -10.65 0.28
N LEU A 189 -4.67 -9.90 -0.79
CA LEU A 189 -5.84 -10.08 -1.66
C LEU A 189 -5.95 -11.54 -2.10
N ILE A 190 -4.86 -12.08 -2.62
CA ILE A 190 -4.82 -13.45 -3.11
C ILE A 190 -5.03 -14.48 -1.99
N LEU A 191 -4.40 -14.26 -0.83
CA LEU A 191 -4.48 -15.21 0.29
C LEU A 191 -5.87 -15.26 0.92
N LYS A 192 -6.58 -14.12 0.95
CA LYS A 192 -7.91 -13.97 1.56
C LYS A 192 -9.07 -14.20 0.59
N SER A 193 -8.88 -13.81 -0.66
CA SER A 193 -9.91 -13.87 -1.70
C SER A 193 -9.33 -14.49 -2.97
N PRO A 194 -8.94 -15.77 -2.92
CA PRO A 194 -8.26 -16.45 -4.01
C PRO A 194 -9.13 -16.62 -5.27
N SER A 195 -10.45 -16.60 -5.10
CA SER A 195 -11.43 -16.69 -6.19
C SER A 195 -11.69 -15.34 -6.86
N CYS A 196 -11.16 -14.24 -6.32
CA CYS A 196 -11.32 -12.91 -6.89
C CYS A 196 -10.66 -12.84 -8.26
N GLY A 197 -11.37 -12.30 -9.26
CA GLY A 197 -10.85 -12.13 -10.63
C GLY A 197 -9.58 -11.27 -10.73
N LEU A 198 -9.24 -10.50 -9.69
CA LEU A 198 -8.02 -9.69 -9.61
C LEU A 198 -6.77 -10.49 -9.19
N GLY A 199 -6.91 -11.76 -8.80
CA GLY A 199 -5.80 -12.60 -8.33
C GLY A 199 -4.60 -12.66 -9.29
N PRO A 200 -4.78 -12.96 -10.59
CA PRO A 200 -3.67 -12.98 -11.56
C PRO A 200 -2.97 -11.62 -11.72
N THR A 201 -3.75 -10.54 -11.73
CA THR A 201 -3.25 -9.16 -11.77
C THR A 201 -2.40 -8.84 -10.52
N ALA A 202 -2.92 -9.18 -9.33
CA ALA A 202 -2.23 -8.97 -8.07
C ALA A 202 -0.89 -9.73 -8.04
N LEU A 203 -0.85 -10.95 -8.57
CA LEU A 203 0.37 -11.75 -8.66
C LEU A 203 1.41 -11.09 -9.60
N ALA A 204 0.97 -10.57 -10.74
CA ALA A 204 1.85 -9.87 -11.67
C ALA A 204 2.44 -8.57 -11.07
N LEU A 205 1.67 -7.88 -10.23
CA LEU A 205 2.18 -6.73 -9.47
C LEU A 205 3.25 -7.13 -8.45
N ILE A 206 3.07 -8.25 -7.74
CA ILE A 206 4.10 -8.81 -6.84
C ILE A 206 5.38 -9.12 -7.63
N ASP A 207 5.26 -9.76 -8.79
CA ASP A 207 6.38 -10.09 -9.67
C ASP A 207 7.16 -8.85 -10.12
N ARG A 208 6.44 -7.77 -10.45
CA ARG A 208 7.06 -6.50 -10.79
C ARG A 208 7.87 -5.93 -9.63
N VAL A 209 7.35 -5.98 -8.40
CA VAL A 209 8.06 -5.51 -7.21
C VAL A 209 9.27 -6.39 -6.90
N ILE A 210 9.20 -7.71 -7.07
CA ILE A 210 10.35 -8.62 -6.95
C ILE A 210 11.45 -8.24 -7.94
N SER A 211 11.10 -7.96 -9.20
CA SER A 211 12.06 -7.52 -10.22
C SER A 211 12.73 -6.19 -9.83
N MET A 212 11.94 -5.23 -9.36
CA MET A 212 12.45 -3.94 -8.87
C MET A 212 13.42 -4.11 -7.69
N PHE A 213 13.08 -4.93 -6.69
CA PHE A 213 13.94 -5.17 -5.54
C PHE A 213 15.22 -5.96 -5.91
N THR A 214 15.14 -6.83 -6.92
CA THR A 214 16.31 -7.53 -7.47
C THR A 214 17.28 -6.54 -8.12
N GLN A 215 16.77 -5.61 -8.94
CA GLN A 215 17.58 -4.55 -9.55
C GLN A 215 18.14 -3.58 -8.50
N LEU A 216 17.31 -3.16 -7.55
CA LEU A 216 17.73 -2.29 -6.45
C LEU A 216 18.88 -2.89 -5.64
N ARG A 217 18.83 -4.20 -5.37
CA ARG A 217 19.90 -4.92 -4.65
C ARG A 217 21.22 -4.89 -5.41
N GLN A 218 21.21 -4.89 -6.74
CA GLN A 218 22.42 -4.78 -7.56
C GLN A 218 23.02 -3.36 -7.51
N ILE A 219 22.17 -2.33 -7.50
CA ILE A 219 22.60 -0.92 -7.47
C ILE A 219 23.08 -0.50 -6.08
N ARG A 220 22.30 -0.85 -5.04
CA ARG A 220 22.58 -0.50 -3.64
C ARG A 220 22.31 -1.71 -2.73
N PRO A 221 23.29 -2.61 -2.58
CA PRO A 221 23.18 -3.74 -1.67
C PRO A 221 22.92 -3.27 -0.25
N SER A 222 21.87 -3.79 0.38
CA SER A 222 21.59 -3.55 1.79
C SER A 222 20.91 -4.76 2.42
N ARG A 223 21.13 -4.97 3.72
CA ARG A 223 20.48 -6.07 4.47
C ARG A 223 18.97 -5.97 4.38
N ARG A 224 18.41 -4.76 4.50
CA ARG A 224 16.96 -4.51 4.40
C ARG A 224 16.41 -4.86 3.01
N THR A 225 17.10 -4.46 1.94
CA THR A 225 16.68 -4.81 0.57
C THR A 225 16.70 -6.32 0.35
N ALA A 226 17.72 -7.02 0.86
CA ALA A 226 17.82 -8.48 0.75
C ALA A 226 16.70 -9.19 1.53
N GLN A 227 16.40 -8.74 2.75
CA GLN A 227 15.30 -9.26 3.57
C GLN A 227 13.93 -9.03 2.91
N ASN A 228 13.67 -7.80 2.45
CA ASN A 228 12.41 -7.48 1.76
C ASN A 228 12.24 -8.33 0.50
N LEU A 229 13.30 -8.53 -0.29
CA LEU A 229 13.25 -9.38 -1.48
C LEU A 229 12.94 -10.84 -1.14
N GLN A 230 13.60 -11.41 -0.12
CA GLN A 230 13.31 -12.76 0.35
C GLN A 230 11.84 -12.90 0.76
N TRP A 231 11.32 -11.88 1.43
CA TRP A 231 9.94 -11.89 1.88
C TRP A 231 8.94 -11.80 0.73
N LEU A 232 9.18 -10.91 -0.24
CA LEU A 232 8.36 -10.82 -1.46
C LEU A 232 8.31 -12.15 -2.23
N VAL A 233 9.44 -12.86 -2.33
CA VAL A 233 9.49 -14.21 -2.93
C VAL A 233 8.64 -15.21 -2.14
N GLY A 234 8.68 -15.13 -0.81
CA GLY A 234 7.83 -15.94 0.07
C GLY A 234 6.34 -15.67 -0.13
N VAL A 235 5.94 -14.40 -0.15
CA VAL A 235 4.55 -13.97 -0.42
C VAL A 235 4.09 -14.49 -1.78
N ARG A 236 4.91 -14.31 -2.82
CA ARG A 236 4.62 -14.80 -4.18
C ARG A 236 4.39 -16.30 -4.22
N SER A 237 5.26 -17.08 -3.56
CA SER A 237 5.15 -18.54 -3.53
C SER A 237 3.80 -19.00 -2.95
N ARG A 238 3.42 -18.43 -1.80
CA ARG A 238 2.14 -18.74 -1.15
C ARG A 238 0.95 -18.27 -1.97
N ALA A 239 1.01 -17.07 -2.54
CA ALA A 239 -0.04 -16.54 -3.41
C ALA A 239 -0.29 -17.47 -4.62
N THR A 240 0.78 -17.93 -5.28
CA THR A 240 0.68 -18.89 -6.39
C THR A 240 0.05 -20.22 -5.95
N GLN A 241 0.49 -20.76 -4.80
CA GLN A 241 -0.08 -21.99 -4.26
C GLN A 241 -1.58 -21.83 -3.97
N ARG A 242 -1.98 -20.71 -3.37
CA ARG A 242 -3.37 -20.43 -3.02
C ARG A 242 -4.26 -20.31 -4.27
N LEU A 243 -3.79 -19.63 -5.32
CA LEU A 243 -4.50 -19.52 -6.61
C LEU A 243 -4.64 -20.88 -7.32
N ALA A 244 -3.63 -21.75 -7.21
CA ALA A 244 -3.69 -23.09 -7.76
C ALA A 244 -4.72 -23.95 -7.00
N GLN A 245 -4.80 -23.81 -5.68
CA GLN A 245 -5.74 -24.55 -4.84
C GLN A 245 -7.19 -24.10 -5.03
N SER A 246 -7.46 -22.80 -5.19
CA SER A 246 -8.82 -22.32 -5.49
C SER A 246 -9.35 -22.83 -6.83
N SER A 247 -8.45 -23.12 -7.77
CA SER A 247 -8.81 -23.75 -9.06
C SER A 247 -9.16 -25.24 -8.93
N LEU A 248 -8.83 -25.88 -7.80
CA LEU A 248 -8.89 -27.34 -7.61
C LEU A 248 -9.85 -27.80 -6.50
N THR A 249 -10.25 -26.93 -5.57
CA THR A 249 -11.11 -27.33 -4.43
C THR A 249 -12.09 -26.24 -4.01
N ILE A 250 -13.38 -26.57 -4.08
CA ILE A 250 -14.42 -26.07 -3.17
C ILE A 250 -14.30 -26.96 -1.92
N GLU A 251 -14.28 -26.39 -0.71
CA GLU A 251 -14.13 -27.05 0.61
C GLU A 251 -12.69 -27.26 1.14
N GLY A 252 -12.39 -26.58 2.26
CA GLY A 252 -11.17 -26.74 3.06
C GLY A 252 -10.68 -25.43 3.69
N ILE A 253 -11.53 -24.74 4.45
CA ILE A 253 -11.30 -23.34 4.89
C ILE A 253 -10.44 -23.21 6.16
N ASP A 254 -10.34 -24.23 7.03
CA ASP A 254 -9.94 -23.97 8.42
C ASP A 254 -8.41 -23.93 8.68
N ASP A 255 -7.62 -24.89 8.17
CA ASP A 255 -6.18 -25.03 8.52
C ASP A 255 -5.20 -24.27 7.61
N SER A 256 -5.62 -23.86 6.41
CA SER A 256 -4.77 -23.12 5.47
C SER A 256 -4.82 -21.62 5.74
N GLU A 257 -6.02 -21.09 6.01
CA GLU A 257 -6.21 -19.67 6.29
C GLU A 257 -5.44 -19.24 7.54
N ASP A 258 -5.43 -20.06 8.58
CA ASP A 258 -4.76 -19.74 9.83
C ASP A 258 -3.23 -19.60 9.68
N ARG A 259 -2.60 -20.36 8.77
CA ARG A 259 -1.17 -20.26 8.45
C ARG A 259 -0.84 -19.05 7.59
N ASP A 260 -1.74 -18.64 6.71
CA ASP A 260 -1.57 -17.47 5.86
C ASP A 260 -1.86 -16.17 6.62
N ILE A 261 -2.84 -16.17 7.54
CA ILE A 261 -3.12 -15.08 8.50
C ILE A 261 -1.95 -14.88 9.45
N ALA A 262 -1.38 -15.96 10.00
CA ALA A 262 -0.17 -15.88 10.83
C ALA A 262 1.01 -15.30 10.05
N PHE A 263 1.21 -15.76 8.81
CA PHE A 263 2.25 -15.25 7.92
C PHE A 263 2.06 -13.83 7.43
N LEU A 264 0.84 -13.28 7.49
CA LEU A 264 0.58 -11.87 7.24
C LEU A 264 0.64 -11.03 8.52
N GLY A 265 0.82 -11.65 9.71
CA GLY A 265 0.94 -11.03 11.02
C GLY A 265 -0.35 -10.41 11.55
N TRP A 266 -1.50 -10.97 11.18
CA TRP A 266 -2.82 -10.40 11.50
C TRP A 266 -3.40 -10.85 12.84
N LYS A 267 -2.78 -11.83 13.50
CA LYS A 267 -3.15 -12.20 14.86
C LYS A 267 -2.33 -11.36 15.84
N THR A 268 -2.94 -10.36 16.46
CA THR A 268 -2.44 -9.75 17.70
C THR A 268 -2.40 -10.85 18.76
N ARG A 269 -1.21 -11.36 19.09
CA ARG A 269 -1.05 -12.32 20.19
C ARG A 269 -1.04 -11.54 21.50
N PHE A 270 -2.04 -11.74 22.34
CA PHE A 270 -1.98 -11.25 23.71
C PHE A 270 -0.93 -12.09 24.45
N ILE A 271 0.17 -11.44 24.84
CA ILE A 271 1.22 -12.06 25.67
C ILE A 271 0.87 -11.74 27.12
N GLU A 272 0.17 -12.66 27.79
CA GLU A 272 -0.01 -12.56 29.23
C GLU A 272 1.33 -12.89 29.92
N ARG A 273 1.99 -11.88 30.48
CA ARG A 273 3.17 -12.07 31.34
C ARG A 273 2.72 -12.42 32.75
N ALA A 274 2.17 -13.61 32.93
CA ALA A 274 2.09 -14.23 34.25
C ALA A 274 3.50 -14.76 34.63
N GLY A 275 3.90 -14.60 35.89
CA GLY A 275 5.26 -14.88 36.37
C GLY A 275 5.85 -16.21 35.88
N GLN A 276 7.10 -16.15 35.46
CA GLN A 276 8.01 -17.25 35.05
C GLN A 276 7.58 -18.20 33.90
N ASN A 277 6.32 -18.19 33.43
CA ASN A 277 5.91 -18.97 32.25
C ASN A 277 5.14 -18.10 31.24
N GLN A 278 5.74 -17.88 30.07
CA GLN A 278 5.09 -17.21 28.95
C GLN A 278 4.11 -18.17 28.28
N THR A 279 2.81 -17.84 28.28
CA THR A 279 1.81 -18.53 27.45
C THR A 279 1.18 -17.51 26.50
N ALA A 280 1.30 -17.76 25.20
CA ALA A 280 0.72 -16.89 24.18
C ALA A 280 -0.65 -17.45 23.77
N VAL A 281 -1.72 -16.72 24.08
CA VAL A 281 -3.09 -17.10 23.70
C VAL A 281 -3.50 -16.26 22.49
N SER A 282 -3.99 -16.92 21.42
CA SER A 282 -4.55 -16.23 20.26
C SER A 282 -6.04 -16.00 20.50
N ILE A 283 -6.51 -14.75 20.39
CA ILE A 283 -7.92 -14.42 20.56
C ILE A 283 -8.61 -14.57 19.20
N SER A 284 -9.59 -15.46 19.11
CA SER A 284 -10.57 -15.49 18.01
C SER A 284 -11.68 -14.47 18.31
N ALA A 285 -12.19 -13.78 17.29
CA ALA A 285 -13.33 -12.87 17.42
C ALA A 285 -14.56 -13.60 18.01
N PRO A 286 -15.42 -12.94 18.80
CA PRO A 286 -16.60 -13.58 19.37
C PRO A 286 -17.56 -14.02 18.25
N GLU A 287 -17.95 -15.29 18.28
CA GLU A 287 -19.00 -15.85 17.43
C GLU A 287 -20.27 -15.02 17.56
N LYS A 288 -20.67 -14.33 16.48
CA LYS A 288 -22.03 -13.78 16.40
C LYS A 288 -22.99 -14.95 16.23
N LYS A 289 -23.87 -15.11 17.22
CA LYS A 289 -24.98 -16.07 17.23
C LYS A 289 -25.76 -16.01 15.92
N SER A 290 -25.89 -17.18 15.30
CA SER A 290 -26.77 -17.48 14.17
C SER A 290 -28.20 -16.98 14.42
N GLY A 291 -28.78 -16.32 13.43
CA GLY A 291 -30.15 -15.81 13.49
C GLY A 291 -30.57 -15.05 12.24
N ALA A 292 -30.69 -15.76 11.11
CA ALA A 292 -31.68 -15.62 10.03
C ALA A 292 -31.13 -16.25 8.74
N GLU A 293 -31.57 -17.47 8.46
CA GLU A 293 -31.38 -18.08 7.14
C GLU A 293 -32.12 -17.22 6.09
N LEU A 294 -31.35 -16.54 5.24
CA LEU A 294 -31.85 -16.09 3.94
C LEU A 294 -31.28 -17.05 2.91
N HIS A 295 -32.14 -17.96 2.47
CA HIS A 295 -31.91 -18.83 1.33
C HIS A 295 -31.70 -17.96 0.09
N LEU A 296 -30.45 -17.72 -0.30
CA LEU A 296 -30.11 -17.16 -1.60
C LEU A 296 -29.80 -18.34 -2.52
N ASN A 297 -30.66 -18.47 -3.53
CA ASN A 297 -30.61 -19.48 -4.56
C ASN A 297 -29.29 -19.32 -5.33
N ASP A 298 -28.41 -20.31 -5.24
CA ASP A 298 -27.15 -20.36 -5.97
C ASP A 298 -27.43 -20.58 -7.46
N SER A 299 -27.58 -19.46 -8.16
CA SER A 299 -27.54 -19.42 -9.61
C SER A 299 -26.11 -19.05 -9.96
N GLN A 300 -25.36 -19.98 -10.55
CA GLN A 300 -24.03 -19.74 -11.10
C GLN A 300 -24.07 -18.56 -12.07
N ASP A 301 -23.75 -17.37 -11.55
CA ASP A 301 -23.80 -16.14 -12.30
C ASP A 301 -22.39 -15.83 -12.80
N ASN A 302 -22.15 -16.10 -14.08
CA ASN A 302 -20.93 -15.73 -14.83
C ASN A 302 -20.63 -14.22 -14.77
N SER A 303 -21.58 -13.40 -14.26
CA SER A 303 -21.44 -11.96 -14.00
C SER A 303 -20.40 -11.63 -12.90
N SER A 304 -20.07 -12.59 -12.02
CA SER A 304 -19.12 -12.42 -10.90
C SER A 304 -17.68 -12.21 -11.35
N PHE A 305 -17.23 -12.91 -12.39
CA PHE A 305 -15.90 -12.71 -12.98
C PHE A 305 -15.81 -11.38 -13.77
N GLU A 306 -16.93 -10.93 -14.34
CA GLU A 306 -16.98 -9.78 -15.25
C GLU A 306 -16.68 -8.44 -14.56
N ALA A 307 -17.18 -8.17 -13.34
CA ALA A 307 -16.98 -6.86 -12.70
C ALA A 307 -15.50 -6.62 -12.30
N SER A 308 -14.86 -7.62 -11.69
CA SER A 308 -13.43 -7.58 -11.37
C SER A 308 -12.55 -7.56 -12.64
N ALA A 309 -12.93 -8.32 -13.68
CA ALA A 309 -12.22 -8.31 -14.96
C ALA A 309 -12.42 -6.99 -15.74
N GLN A 310 -13.60 -6.38 -15.66
CA GLN A 310 -13.90 -5.05 -16.21
C GLN A 310 -13.07 -3.98 -15.50
N PHE A 311 -12.99 -4.02 -14.17
CA PHE A 311 -12.09 -3.12 -13.44
C PHE A 311 -10.63 -3.35 -13.82
N ALA A 312 -10.16 -4.61 -13.89
CA ALA A 312 -8.77 -4.90 -14.25
C ALA A 312 -8.43 -4.43 -15.68
N SER A 313 -9.35 -4.59 -16.63
CA SER A 313 -9.18 -4.14 -18.01
C SER A 313 -9.23 -2.61 -18.12
N GLN A 314 -10.14 -1.95 -17.41
CA GLN A 314 -10.25 -0.48 -17.37
C GLN A 314 -9.05 0.15 -16.63
N ALA A 315 -8.57 -0.47 -15.56
CA ALA A 315 -7.43 -0.03 -14.76
C ALA A 315 -6.05 -0.30 -15.39
N GLY A 316 -6.02 -0.83 -16.63
CA GLY A 316 -4.77 -1.16 -17.31
C GLY A 316 -3.94 -2.22 -16.58
N LEU A 317 -4.58 -3.02 -15.72
CA LEU A 317 -3.94 -4.00 -14.85
C LEU A 317 -3.72 -5.37 -15.52
N THR A 318 -4.13 -5.51 -16.79
CA THR A 318 -4.04 -6.75 -17.58
C THR A 318 -2.74 -6.87 -18.39
N SER A 319 -1.95 -5.80 -18.52
CA SER A 319 -0.75 -5.75 -19.39
C SER A 319 0.57 -5.70 -18.62
N VAL A 320 0.79 -6.61 -17.66
CA VAL A 320 2.08 -6.74 -16.97
C VAL A 320 2.85 -7.94 -17.55
N PRO A 321 4.04 -7.76 -18.13
CA PRO A 321 4.80 -8.86 -18.72
C PRO A 321 5.20 -9.91 -17.66
N TYR A 322 4.96 -11.18 -17.99
CA TYR A 322 5.28 -12.35 -17.17
C TYR A 322 6.79 -12.45 -16.89
N PHE A 323 7.18 -12.72 -15.64
CA PHE A 323 8.58 -12.87 -15.22
C PHE A 323 8.90 -14.31 -14.80
N THR A 324 9.98 -14.86 -15.33
CA THR A 324 10.57 -16.15 -14.94
C THR A 324 11.48 -15.98 -13.71
N PRO A 325 11.26 -16.71 -12.60
CA PRO A 325 11.99 -16.50 -11.34
C PRO A 325 13.46 -16.95 -11.39
N PRO A 326 14.35 -16.39 -10.54
CA PRO A 326 15.68 -16.94 -10.27
C PRO A 326 15.56 -18.16 -9.34
N GLN A 327 16.33 -19.22 -9.63
CA GLN A 327 16.21 -20.54 -8.99
C GLN A 327 16.82 -20.66 -7.57
N ASP A 328 17.55 -19.67 -7.08
CA ASP A 328 18.33 -19.82 -5.84
C ASP A 328 17.95 -18.81 -4.75
N ALA A 329 16.97 -19.16 -3.92
CA ALA A 329 16.78 -18.52 -2.62
C ALA A 329 16.26 -19.56 -1.61
N ALA A 330 17.20 -20.18 -0.88
CA ALA A 330 16.88 -21.12 0.20
C ALA A 330 16.07 -20.42 1.30
N ILE A 331 15.00 -21.09 1.72
CA ILE A 331 13.98 -20.61 2.66
C ILE A 331 14.55 -20.64 4.09
N GLY A 332 14.79 -19.47 4.67
CA GLY A 332 15.07 -19.28 6.09
C GLY A 332 13.78 -19.26 6.92
N SER A 333 13.87 -19.68 8.18
CA SER A 333 12.77 -20.09 9.08
C SER A 333 11.62 -19.09 9.27
N ALA A 334 10.41 -19.62 9.37
CA ALA A 334 9.13 -18.90 9.49
C ALA A 334 8.97 -18.01 10.75
N LEU A 335 9.75 -18.25 11.81
CA LEU A 335 9.54 -17.62 13.13
C LEU A 335 9.99 -16.15 13.23
N THR A 336 10.87 -15.67 12.36
CA THR A 336 11.32 -14.25 12.33
C THR A 336 10.39 -13.36 11.50
N THR A 337 9.49 -13.96 10.73
CA THR A 337 8.63 -13.28 9.77
C THR A 337 7.40 -12.68 10.45
N ASP A 338 6.81 -13.38 11.41
CA ASP A 338 5.59 -12.98 12.12
C ASP A 338 5.79 -11.70 12.96
N GLN A 339 7.01 -11.46 13.47
CA GLN A 339 7.34 -10.31 14.33
C GLN A 339 7.36 -8.98 13.55
N LEU A 340 7.89 -8.97 12.32
CA LEU A 340 7.97 -7.77 11.47
C LEU A 340 6.62 -7.34 10.90
N LEU A 341 5.63 -8.24 10.94
CA LEU A 341 4.29 -7.99 10.44
C LEU A 341 3.38 -7.42 11.52
N LEU A 342 3.57 -7.83 12.78
CA LEU A 342 3.00 -7.12 13.92
C LEU A 342 3.43 -5.64 13.88
N ASP A 343 4.71 -5.37 13.62
CA ASP A 343 5.22 -3.99 13.43
C ASP A 343 4.59 -3.25 12.22
N PHE A 344 4.04 -3.97 11.23
CA PHE A 344 3.37 -3.42 10.05
C PHE A 344 1.87 -3.19 10.24
N TRP A 345 1.23 -3.90 11.18
CA TRP A 345 -0.21 -3.82 11.47
C TRP A 345 -0.55 -3.07 12.75
N GLU A 346 0.40 -2.88 13.67
CA GLU A 346 0.26 -1.98 14.82
C GLU A 346 0.31 -0.51 14.35
N PRO A 347 -0.53 0.39 14.91
CA PRO A 347 -0.28 1.82 14.82
C PRO A 347 1.12 2.07 15.40
N PHE A 348 1.96 2.83 14.72
CA PHE A 348 3.34 3.15 15.15
C PHE A 348 3.43 3.45 16.66
N VAL A 349 3.72 2.44 17.48
CA VAL A 349 4.13 2.62 18.87
C VAL A 349 5.63 2.42 18.89
N ILE A 350 6.35 3.54 19.04
CA ILE A 350 7.79 3.54 19.28
C ILE A 350 8.04 2.69 20.54
N PRO A 351 8.80 1.58 20.47
CA PRO A 351 9.20 0.89 21.67
C PRO A 351 10.11 1.83 22.48
N GLN A 352 9.66 2.25 23.66
CA GLN A 352 10.58 2.79 24.67
C GLN A 352 11.43 1.61 25.15
N ASP A 353 12.59 1.43 24.55
CA ASP A 353 13.53 0.43 25.03
C ASP A 353 14.19 0.95 26.33
N GLN A 354 13.92 0.25 27.42
CA GLN A 354 14.54 0.51 28.71
C GLN A 354 15.95 -0.07 28.70
N GLY A 355 16.93 0.81 28.47
CA GLY A 355 18.27 0.70 29.03
C GLY A 355 19.18 -0.35 28.40
N THR A 356 19.99 0.08 27.44
CA THR A 356 21.45 -0.01 27.56
C THR A 356 22.08 0.97 26.56
N SER A 357 22.93 1.85 27.09
CA SER A 357 23.49 3.01 26.39
C SER A 357 24.40 2.61 25.22
N GLN A 358 23.88 2.75 24.00
CA GLN A 358 24.66 3.09 22.81
C GLN A 358 23.78 3.98 21.94
N GLU A 359 24.16 5.25 21.85
CA GLU A 359 23.44 6.32 21.15
C GLU A 359 23.19 5.95 19.68
N LEU A 360 22.02 5.37 19.40
CA LEU A 360 21.42 5.36 18.07
C LEU A 360 20.61 6.64 17.96
N SER A 361 21.24 7.63 17.34
CA SER A 361 20.68 8.89 16.86
C SER A 361 19.22 8.76 16.44
N THR A 362 18.34 9.16 17.36
CA THR A 362 16.94 9.49 17.12
C THR A 362 16.89 10.81 16.35
N SER A 363 17.21 10.75 15.05
CA SER A 363 17.11 11.90 14.16
C SER A 363 15.78 11.86 13.41
N ASP A 364 14.91 12.78 13.79
CA ASP A 364 13.70 13.18 13.09
C ASP A 364 13.99 13.42 11.60
N TRP A 365 13.58 12.47 10.76
CA TRP A 365 13.99 12.37 9.35
C TRP A 365 13.52 13.55 8.48
N TRP A 366 12.54 14.33 8.93
CA TRP A 366 12.14 15.59 8.28
C TRP A 366 13.19 16.69 8.44
N GLN A 367 14.05 16.67 9.47
CA GLN A 367 15.11 17.68 9.65
C GLN A 367 16.29 17.53 8.69
N GLN A 368 16.60 16.31 8.25
CA GLN A 368 17.67 16.05 7.27
C GLN A 368 17.39 16.62 5.87
N LEU A 369 16.16 17.06 5.61
CA LEU A 369 15.78 17.74 4.36
C LEU A 369 16.11 19.25 4.37
N PHE A 370 16.57 19.82 5.50
CA PHE A 370 16.69 21.27 5.70
C PHE A 370 18.11 21.78 6.04
N GLU A 371 19.13 20.91 6.08
CA GLU A 371 20.50 21.39 6.26
C GLU A 371 21.05 22.01 4.96
N LEU A 372 21.09 23.34 4.91
CA LEU A 372 21.95 24.08 3.97
C LEU A 372 23.42 23.76 4.30
N PRO A 373 24.32 23.70 3.30
CA PRO A 373 25.74 23.51 3.57
C PRO A 373 26.24 24.65 4.47
N PRO A 374 27.03 24.36 5.53
CA PRO A 374 27.67 25.41 6.30
C PRO A 374 28.65 26.14 5.38
N GLY A 375 28.54 27.46 5.34
CA GLY A 375 29.21 28.30 4.35
C GLY A 375 30.72 28.06 4.25
N SER A 376 31.15 27.71 3.04
CA SER A 376 32.39 28.14 2.38
C SER A 376 32.43 27.56 0.97
#